data_AF-A0A922MX59-F1
#
_entry.id   AF-A0A922MX59-F1
#
_cell.length_a   1.000
_cell.length_b   1.000
_cell.length_c   1.000
_cell.angle_alpha   90.00
_cell.angle_beta   90.00
_cell.angle_gamma   90.00
#
_symmetry.space_group_name_H-M   'P 1'
#
loop_
_entity.id
_entity.type
_entity.pdbx_description
1 polymer ?
#
loop_
_entity_poly.entity_id
_entity_poly.type
_entity_poly.pdbx_seq_one_letter_code
_entity_poly.pdbx_strand_id
1 'polypeptide(L)'
;MAFRGFSTYLDLYVALRNHKDLRDYDHLFDTLKSNTNVQLSESDSRQNNEKFAGKVLNVLETKKNPPLREVPTHKALALYVYLQLSKWRYITLRDFSLKEGHAKYPSYYLLVKEKLKCYPAKEDITVTETSAKIRIQTLLDLTVRRLIDSLESNFDAGEQLVLHSKWGFDGASSQSIYHQTTTTSEQDLSSVFMASLVPLKLVTFSGSIVWQNDRPSSTTCCRPISFTFMKETEANVKAEEIFETEIRERNPTDCGDATVTHNLWLTMIDGKVHSIISGTSAAVCDLCKARPSEMNNLEEVRAKPVNTDVYKHGFSSLHAWSRSMECLLHISYRMDTKSWQAKGDESKKIS
;
A
#
# COMPACT_ATOMS: atom_id res chain seq x y z
N MET A 1 36.13 -42.88 6.02
CA MET A 1 35.04 -41.98 6.44
C MET A 1 35.07 -40.79 5.49
N ALA A 2 34.16 -40.74 4.53
CA ALA A 2 34.17 -39.77 3.45
C ALA A 2 33.74 -38.39 3.97
N PHE A 3 34.64 -37.39 3.86
CA PHE A 3 34.36 -36.01 4.27
C PHE A 3 33.47 -35.34 3.24
N ARG A 4 32.15 -35.39 3.46
CA ARG A 4 31.18 -34.54 2.74
C ARG A 4 31.27 -33.12 3.28
N GLY A 5 31.75 -32.20 2.44
CA GLY A 5 31.35 -30.80 2.41
C GLY A 5 31.83 -29.91 3.54
N PHE A 6 32.95 -29.22 3.33
CA PHE A 6 33.19 -27.93 4.00
C PHE A 6 32.09 -26.96 3.55
N SER A 7 31.14 -26.62 4.43
CA SER A 7 29.97 -25.81 4.04
C SER A 7 30.26 -24.30 4.07
N THR A 8 31.37 -23.88 4.67
CA THR A 8 31.77 -22.47 4.75
C THR A 8 33.29 -22.28 4.64
N TYR A 9 33.73 -21.07 4.27
CA TYR A 9 35.15 -20.66 4.29
C TYR A 9 35.81 -20.83 5.68
N LEU A 10 35.01 -20.83 6.76
CA LEU A 10 35.47 -20.98 8.14
C LEU A 10 35.91 -22.42 8.45
N ASP A 11 35.16 -23.41 7.96
CA ASP A 11 35.50 -24.83 8.14
C ASP A 11 36.83 -25.17 7.43
N LEU A 12 37.08 -24.55 6.28
CA LEU A 12 38.33 -24.65 5.52
C LEU A 12 39.51 -23.99 6.27
N TYR A 13 39.29 -22.82 6.85
CA TYR A 13 40.29 -22.08 7.64
C TYR A 13 40.70 -22.84 8.90
N VAL A 14 39.74 -23.44 9.63
CA VAL A 14 40.01 -24.25 10.83
C VAL A 14 40.78 -25.53 10.49
N ALA A 15 40.47 -26.18 9.37
CA ALA A 15 41.19 -27.38 8.91
C ALA A 15 42.64 -27.06 8.50
N LEU A 16 42.86 -25.95 7.80
CA LEU A 16 44.20 -25.50 7.39
C LEU A 16 45.06 -25.06 8.57
N ARG A 17 44.49 -24.32 9.54
CA ARG A 17 45.22 -23.81 10.71
C ARG A 17 45.74 -24.91 11.63
N ASN A 18 45.07 -26.06 11.69
CA ASN A 18 45.43 -27.16 12.58
C ASN A 18 46.37 -28.21 11.96
N HIS A 19 46.69 -28.09 10.67
CA HIS A 19 47.79 -28.76 9.94
C HIS A 19 47.99 -30.29 10.12
N LYS A 20 47.05 -31.04 10.72
CA LYS A 20 47.33 -32.40 11.20
C LYS A 20 46.67 -33.56 10.43
N ASP A 21 45.69 -33.35 9.55
CA ASP A 21 45.05 -34.50 8.88
C ASP A 21 44.32 -34.18 7.55
N LEU A 22 44.89 -33.32 6.70
CA LEU A 22 44.37 -33.10 5.34
C LEU A 22 44.87 -34.21 4.42
N ARG A 23 44.01 -35.19 4.12
CA ARG A 23 44.36 -36.35 3.26
C ARG A 23 44.04 -36.15 1.78
N ASP A 24 43.32 -35.10 1.43
CA ASP A 24 42.82 -34.88 0.07
C ASP A 24 43.02 -33.40 -0.36
N TYR A 25 44.29 -33.06 -0.57
CA TYR A 25 44.69 -31.71 -1.02
C TYR A 25 44.23 -31.40 -2.45
N ASP A 26 44.05 -32.44 -3.30
CA ASP A 26 43.64 -32.28 -4.69
C ASP A 26 42.20 -31.75 -4.77
N HIS A 27 41.27 -32.32 -4.00
CA HIS A 27 39.89 -31.79 -3.93
C HIS A 27 39.84 -30.36 -3.38
N LEU A 28 40.69 -30.02 -2.39
CA LEU A 28 40.77 -28.68 -1.81
C LEU A 28 41.31 -27.66 -2.83
N PHE A 29 42.33 -28.04 -3.59
CA PHE A 29 42.94 -27.24 -4.65
C PHE A 29 41.93 -26.93 -5.76
N ASP A 30 41.19 -27.95 -6.23
CA ASP A 30 40.18 -27.80 -7.27
C ASP A 30 38.97 -26.96 -6.81
N THR A 31 38.56 -27.10 -5.55
CA THR A 31 37.47 -26.31 -4.96
C THR A 31 37.86 -24.82 -4.84
N LEU A 32 39.11 -24.53 -4.50
CA LEU A 32 39.62 -23.16 -4.40
C LEU A 32 39.82 -22.53 -5.79
N LYS A 33 40.38 -23.28 -6.75
CA LYS A 33 40.59 -22.82 -8.14
C LYS A 33 39.26 -22.51 -8.85
N SER A 34 38.19 -23.25 -8.53
CA SER A 34 36.84 -23.04 -9.09
C SER A 34 36.04 -21.93 -8.40
N ASN A 35 36.23 -21.69 -7.10
CA ASN A 35 35.45 -20.70 -6.33
C ASN A 35 36.19 -19.39 -5.99
N THR A 36 37.46 -19.27 -6.35
CA THR A 36 38.24 -18.06 -6.09
C THR A 36 39.07 -17.64 -7.32
N ASN A 37 39.14 -16.34 -7.64
CA ASN A 37 40.01 -15.76 -8.68
C ASN A 37 41.50 -15.80 -8.28
N VAL A 38 41.97 -16.89 -7.68
CA VAL A 38 43.34 -17.03 -7.21
C VAL A 38 44.14 -17.74 -8.30
N GLN A 39 45.17 -17.07 -8.83
CA GLN A 39 46.10 -17.70 -9.76
C GLN A 39 47.02 -18.65 -8.98
N LEU A 40 46.61 -19.91 -8.88
CA LEU A 40 47.45 -21.01 -8.38
C LEU A 40 48.18 -21.63 -9.57
N SER A 41 49.51 -21.62 -9.54
CA SER A 41 50.33 -22.29 -10.57
C SER A 41 50.35 -23.81 -10.34
N GLU A 42 50.49 -24.61 -11.39
CA GLU A 42 50.61 -26.08 -11.23
C GLU A 42 51.84 -26.48 -10.38
N SER A 43 52.88 -25.64 -10.37
CA SER A 43 54.06 -25.78 -9.51
C SER A 43 53.81 -25.51 -8.02
N ASP A 44 52.66 -24.96 -7.64
CA ASP A 44 52.26 -24.82 -6.24
C ASP A 44 51.63 -26.11 -5.66
N SER A 45 51.37 -27.10 -6.52
CA SER A 45 50.78 -28.37 -6.14
C SER A 45 51.84 -29.45 -5.89
N ARG A 46 51.63 -30.19 -4.80
CA ARG A 46 52.13 -31.57 -4.51
C ARG A 46 53.39 -31.81 -3.68
N GLN A 47 54.29 -30.85 -3.44
CA GLN A 47 55.53 -31.19 -2.70
C GLN A 47 55.84 -30.37 -1.45
N ASN A 48 55.06 -29.33 -1.11
CA ASN A 48 55.34 -28.56 0.09
C ASN A 48 54.05 -28.06 0.77
N ASN A 49 53.44 -28.97 1.55
CA ASN A 49 52.15 -28.78 2.22
C ASN A 49 52.08 -27.52 3.08
N GLU A 50 53.18 -27.12 3.73
CA GLU A 50 53.24 -25.89 4.54
C GLU A 50 53.22 -24.61 3.68
N LYS A 51 53.92 -24.62 2.53
CA LYS A 51 54.01 -23.44 1.66
C LYS A 51 52.69 -23.18 0.92
N PHE A 52 52.00 -24.25 0.52
CA PHE A 52 50.68 -24.17 -0.09
C PHE A 52 49.63 -23.69 0.92
N ALA A 53 49.56 -24.32 2.10
CA ALA A 53 48.64 -23.91 3.16
C ALA A 53 48.92 -22.47 3.62
N GLY A 54 50.19 -22.06 3.73
CA GLY A 54 50.57 -20.69 4.06
C GLY A 54 50.10 -19.68 3.01
N LYS A 55 50.18 -20.01 1.71
CA LYS A 55 49.62 -19.16 0.64
C LYS A 55 48.09 -19.06 0.72
N VAL A 56 47.41 -20.19 0.95
CA VAL A 56 45.94 -20.21 1.07
C VAL A 56 45.46 -19.45 2.31
N LEU A 57 46.11 -19.65 3.46
CA LEU A 57 45.84 -18.88 4.69
C LEU A 57 46.06 -17.39 4.45
N ASN A 58 47.17 -17.00 3.81
CA ASN A 58 47.43 -15.60 3.49
C ASN A 58 46.35 -15.03 2.54
N VAL A 59 45.88 -15.78 1.55
CA VAL A 59 44.75 -15.35 0.68
C VAL A 59 43.43 -15.24 1.45
N LEU A 60 43.14 -16.17 2.36
CA LEU A 60 41.92 -16.13 3.19
C LEU A 60 41.98 -14.99 4.22
N GLU A 61 43.16 -14.69 4.76
CA GLU A 61 43.41 -13.60 5.70
C GLU A 61 43.46 -12.23 5.00
N THR A 62 43.95 -12.17 3.76
CA THR A 62 44.05 -10.93 2.96
C THR A 62 42.79 -10.60 2.16
N LYS A 63 41.91 -11.57 1.89
CA LYS A 63 40.53 -11.29 1.49
C LYS A 63 39.80 -10.66 2.67
N LYS A 64 39.95 -9.33 2.83
CA LYS A 64 38.95 -8.54 3.55
C LYS A 64 37.60 -8.93 2.94
N ASN A 65 36.70 -9.48 3.76
CA ASN A 65 35.30 -9.61 3.35
C ASN A 65 34.90 -8.27 2.72
N PRO A 66 34.33 -8.26 1.50
CA PRO A 66 33.90 -7.01 0.90
C PRO A 66 33.04 -6.27 1.93
N PRO A 67 33.21 -4.94 2.09
CA PRO A 67 32.48 -4.20 3.10
C PRO A 67 31.01 -4.53 2.97
N LEU A 68 30.37 -4.90 4.09
CA LEU A 68 28.97 -5.29 4.11
C LEU A 68 28.16 -4.21 3.38
N ARG A 69 27.34 -4.63 2.42
CA ARG A 69 26.52 -3.70 1.65
C ARG A 69 25.61 -2.92 2.61
N GLU A 70 25.84 -1.61 2.71
CA GLU A 70 24.97 -0.72 3.48
C GLU A 70 23.65 -0.52 2.74
N VAL A 71 22.54 -0.74 3.43
CA VAL A 71 21.21 -0.55 2.87
C VAL A 71 20.78 0.91 3.11
N PRO A 72 20.42 1.68 2.06
CA PRO A 72 19.92 3.03 2.23
C PRO A 72 18.68 3.09 3.13
N THR A 73 18.59 4.12 3.98
CA THR A 73 17.53 4.24 4.99
C THR A 73 16.12 4.20 4.41
N HIS A 74 15.87 4.88 3.29
CA HIS A 74 14.57 4.87 2.61
C HIS A 74 14.18 3.47 2.09
N LYS A 75 15.14 2.67 1.59
CA LYS A 75 14.89 1.30 1.14
C LYS A 75 14.60 0.37 2.32
N ALA A 76 15.33 0.53 3.42
CA ALA A 76 15.06 -0.21 4.65
C ALA A 76 13.70 0.16 5.25
N LEU A 77 13.29 1.43 5.19
CA LEU A 77 11.96 1.87 5.60
C LEU A 77 10.87 1.27 4.71
N ALA A 78 11.05 1.28 3.39
CA ALA A 78 10.12 0.66 2.46
C ALA A 78 9.93 -0.82 2.76
N LEU A 79 11.03 -1.57 2.97
CA LEU A 79 10.98 -2.98 3.37
C LEU A 79 10.26 -3.17 4.71
N TYR A 80 10.57 -2.32 5.71
CA TYR A 80 9.94 -2.36 7.03
C TYR A 80 8.41 -2.23 6.96
N VAL A 81 7.91 -1.28 6.16
CA VAL A 81 6.48 -1.03 5.99
C VAL A 81 5.83 -2.14 5.14
N TYR A 82 6.46 -2.49 4.02
CA TYR A 82 5.92 -3.47 3.07
C TYR A 82 5.76 -4.86 3.70
N LEU A 83 6.74 -5.28 4.51
CA LEU A 83 6.68 -6.54 5.25
C LEU A 83 5.91 -6.45 6.58
N GLN A 84 5.34 -5.28 6.91
CA GLN A 84 4.58 -5.04 8.15
C GLN A 84 5.37 -5.47 9.41
N LEU A 85 6.66 -5.15 9.45
CA LEU A 85 7.52 -5.56 10.55
C LEU A 85 7.21 -4.74 11.81
N SER A 86 7.15 -5.41 12.95
CA SER A 86 7.21 -4.72 14.24
C SER A 86 8.64 -4.20 14.49
N LYS A 87 8.79 -3.23 15.40
CA LYS A 87 10.11 -2.73 15.83
C LYS A 87 11.03 -3.88 16.23
N TRP A 88 10.53 -4.82 17.03
CA TRP A 88 11.29 -5.97 17.49
C TRP A 88 11.72 -6.87 16.33
N ARG A 89 10.78 -7.26 15.44
CA ARG A 89 11.10 -8.10 14.27
C ARG A 89 12.17 -7.48 13.37
N TYR A 90 12.12 -6.17 13.17
CA TYR A 90 13.14 -5.45 12.40
C TYR A 90 14.50 -5.45 13.08
N ILE A 91 14.57 -5.19 14.39
CA ILE A 91 15.82 -5.21 15.15
C ILE A 91 16.42 -6.62 15.12
N THR A 92 15.61 -7.66 15.35
CA THR A 92 16.06 -9.05 15.27
C THR A 92 16.61 -9.40 13.89
N LEU A 93 15.90 -9.02 12.81
CA LEU A 93 16.36 -9.25 11.43
C LEU A 93 17.68 -8.54 11.14
N ARG A 94 17.80 -7.28 11.57
CA ARG A 94 19.02 -6.48 11.42
C ARG A 94 20.20 -7.13 12.15
N ASP A 95 19.99 -7.54 13.40
CA ASP A 95 21.06 -8.09 14.24
C ASP A 95 21.50 -9.46 13.73
N PHE A 96 20.56 -10.29 13.28
CA PHE A 96 20.87 -11.56 12.60
C PHE A 96 21.66 -11.32 11.30
N SER A 97 21.18 -10.43 10.42
CA SER A 97 21.86 -10.08 9.17
C SER A 97 23.28 -9.56 9.40
N LEU A 98 23.50 -8.80 10.47
CA LEU A 98 24.83 -8.32 10.84
C LEU A 98 25.75 -9.44 11.36
N LYS A 99 25.21 -10.35 12.18
CA LYS A 99 25.96 -11.51 12.72
C LYS A 99 26.40 -12.48 11.63
N GLU A 100 25.53 -12.74 10.65
CA GLU A 100 25.81 -13.64 9.52
C GLU A 100 26.63 -12.98 8.41
N GLY A 101 27.10 -11.73 8.61
CA GLY A 101 27.91 -11.03 7.60
C GLY A 101 27.15 -10.73 6.31
N HIS A 102 25.84 -10.49 6.40
CA HIS A 102 24.98 -10.10 5.28
C HIS A 102 24.79 -8.57 5.23
N ALA A 103 23.64 -8.10 4.73
CA ALA A 103 23.38 -6.68 4.55
C ALA A 103 23.41 -5.91 5.88
N LYS A 104 24.02 -4.72 5.86
CA LYS A 104 24.07 -3.81 7.00
C LYS A 104 22.86 -2.89 6.96
N TYR A 105 21.78 -3.30 7.63
CA TYR A 105 20.57 -2.49 7.77
C TYR A 105 20.76 -1.33 8.75
N PRO A 106 20.17 -0.15 8.48
CA PRO A 106 20.26 1.01 9.36
C PRO A 106 19.55 0.75 10.69
N SER A 107 19.95 1.47 11.74
CA SER A 107 19.30 1.36 13.03
C SER A 107 17.83 1.78 12.97
N TYR A 108 17.01 1.29 13.90
CA TYR A 108 15.61 1.70 13.99
C TYR A 108 15.47 3.22 14.20
N TYR A 109 16.42 3.86 14.88
CA TYR A 109 16.45 5.32 15.04
C TYR A 109 16.54 6.06 13.70
N LEU A 110 17.37 5.56 12.77
CA LEU A 110 17.45 6.13 11.43
C LEU A 110 16.14 5.91 10.65
N LEU A 111 15.47 4.76 10.82
CA LEU A 111 14.14 4.56 10.25
C LEU A 111 13.12 5.56 10.80
N VAL A 112 13.16 5.86 12.09
CA VAL A 112 12.26 6.86 12.69
C VAL A 112 12.50 8.25 12.09
N LYS A 113 13.76 8.67 11.94
CA LYS A 113 14.10 9.93 11.26
C LYS A 113 13.56 9.97 9.84
N GLU A 114 13.68 8.88 9.10
CA GLU A 114 13.17 8.79 7.73
C GLU A 114 11.63 8.79 7.67
N LYS A 115 10.96 8.13 8.63
CA LYS A 115 9.50 8.17 8.77
C LYS A 115 8.98 9.58 9.01
N LEU A 116 9.66 10.36 9.85
CA LEU A 116 9.26 11.73 10.17
C LEU A 116 9.26 12.65 8.94
N LYS A 117 10.11 12.38 7.94
CA LYS A 117 10.07 13.10 6.64
C LYS A 117 8.81 12.80 5.82
N CYS A 118 8.12 11.69 6.12
CA CYS A 118 6.92 11.26 5.43
C CYS A 118 5.64 11.69 6.16
N TYR A 119 5.75 12.40 7.29
CA TYR A 119 4.60 12.81 8.10
C TYR A 119 4.25 14.27 7.80
N PRO A 120 2.95 14.63 7.81
CA PRO A 120 2.55 16.02 7.79
C PRO A 120 3.01 16.75 9.06
N ALA A 121 3.02 18.08 8.99
CA ALA A 121 3.34 18.94 10.13
C ALA A 121 2.33 18.71 11.27
N LYS A 122 2.76 18.80 12.52
CA LYS A 122 1.92 18.41 13.67
C LYS A 122 0.70 19.30 13.82
N GLU A 123 0.84 20.56 13.50
CA GLU A 123 -0.20 21.60 13.47
C GLU A 123 -1.32 21.32 12.44
N ASP A 124 -1.05 20.45 11.45
CA ASP A 124 -2.01 20.08 10.41
C ASP A 124 -2.71 18.74 10.70
N ILE A 125 -2.35 18.10 11.81
CA ILE A 125 -2.94 16.86 12.31
C ILE A 125 -3.75 17.17 13.55
N THR A 126 -5.04 16.86 13.51
CA THR A 126 -5.90 16.89 14.70
C THR A 126 -6.14 15.45 15.14
N VAL A 127 -5.85 15.15 16.41
CA VAL A 127 -6.13 13.85 17.02
C VAL A 127 -6.90 14.09 18.31
N THR A 128 -8.04 13.43 18.45
CA THR A 128 -8.83 13.36 19.67
C THR A 128 -8.91 11.90 20.13
N GLU A 129 -9.59 11.64 21.25
CA GLU A 129 -9.85 10.28 21.73
C GLU A 129 -10.68 9.47 20.73
N THR A 130 -11.43 10.13 19.85
CA THR A 130 -12.46 9.49 19.01
C THR A 130 -12.30 9.75 17.52
N SER A 131 -11.29 10.54 17.12
CA SER A 131 -11.06 10.84 15.71
C SER A 131 -9.61 11.23 15.45
N ALA A 132 -9.18 11.07 14.21
CA ALA A 132 -8.02 11.77 13.69
C ALA A 132 -8.34 12.34 12.31
N LYS A 133 -7.88 13.56 12.04
CA LYS A 133 -8.07 14.25 10.77
C LYS A 133 -6.79 14.98 10.37
N ILE A 134 -6.49 14.96 9.08
CA ILE A 134 -5.41 15.73 8.47
C ILE A 134 -6.06 16.78 7.56
N ARG A 135 -5.51 17.99 7.54
CA ARG A 135 -5.95 19.01 6.58
C ARG A 135 -5.73 18.51 5.15
N ILE A 136 -6.77 18.54 4.30
CA ILE A 136 -6.69 18.02 2.92
C ILE A 136 -5.55 18.66 2.13
N GLN A 137 -5.38 19.99 2.21
CA GLN A 137 -4.29 20.68 1.52
C GLN A 137 -2.92 20.11 1.90
N THR A 138 -2.65 19.89 3.18
CA THR A 138 -1.39 19.31 3.67
C THR A 138 -1.17 17.90 3.13
N LEU A 139 -2.23 17.09 3.05
CA LEU A 139 -2.16 15.75 2.49
C LEU A 139 -1.83 15.77 0.99
N LEU A 140 -2.48 16.65 0.23
CA LEU A 140 -2.25 16.85 -1.20
C LEU A 140 -0.82 17.32 -1.47
N ASP A 141 -0.40 18.36 -0.76
CA ASP A 141 0.94 18.92 -0.79
C ASP A 141 2.02 17.86 -0.56
N LEU A 142 1.91 17.11 0.54
CA LEU A 142 2.84 16.06 0.88
C LEU A 142 2.83 14.93 -0.16
N THR A 143 1.66 14.61 -0.70
CA THR A 143 1.52 13.57 -1.73
C THR A 143 2.22 13.96 -3.02
N VAL A 144 2.00 15.19 -3.49
CA VAL A 144 2.61 15.69 -4.73
C VAL A 144 4.12 15.84 -4.59
N ARG A 145 4.62 16.45 -3.51
CA ARG A 145 6.08 16.60 -3.31
C ARG A 145 6.77 15.24 -3.32
N ARG A 146 6.21 14.27 -2.59
CA ARG A 146 6.72 12.89 -2.56
C ARG A 146 6.63 12.19 -3.90
N LEU A 147 5.61 12.49 -4.70
CA LEU A 147 5.45 11.94 -6.03
C LEU A 147 6.49 12.52 -6.98
N ILE A 148 6.66 13.84 -6.98
CA ILE A 148 7.69 14.53 -7.78
C ILE A 148 9.09 14.08 -7.40
N ASP A 149 9.42 13.98 -6.11
CA ASP A 149 10.71 13.45 -5.63
C ASP A 149 10.98 12.01 -6.10
N SER A 150 9.93 11.25 -6.41
CA SER A 150 10.05 9.87 -6.91
C SER A 150 10.20 9.78 -8.42
N LEU A 151 9.95 10.88 -9.14
CA LEU A 151 10.16 10.97 -10.57
C LEU A 151 11.62 11.34 -10.85
N GLU A 152 12.26 10.64 -11.79
CA GLU A 152 13.60 11.00 -12.27
C GLU A 152 13.55 12.15 -13.30
N SER A 153 12.41 12.83 -13.43
CA SER A 153 12.15 13.84 -14.45
C SER A 153 12.39 15.24 -13.92
N ASN A 154 13.13 16.05 -14.68
CA ASN A 154 13.22 17.48 -14.45
C ASN A 154 12.04 18.16 -15.14
N PHE A 155 11.37 19.07 -14.44
CA PHE A 155 10.33 19.91 -15.01
C PHE A 155 10.94 21.23 -15.49
N ASP A 156 10.40 21.78 -16.56
CA ASP A 156 10.75 23.14 -16.98
C ASP A 156 10.25 24.15 -15.93
N ALA A 157 10.98 25.25 -15.74
CA ALA A 157 10.61 26.26 -14.75
C ALA A 157 9.24 26.88 -15.09
N GLY A 158 8.31 26.77 -14.14
CA GLY A 158 6.93 27.23 -14.29
C GLY A 158 5.97 26.21 -14.91
N GLU A 159 6.37 24.94 -15.02
CA GLU A 159 5.53 23.87 -15.56
C GLU A 159 4.22 23.75 -14.76
N GLN A 160 3.09 23.67 -15.48
CA GLN A 160 1.77 23.53 -14.87
C GLN A 160 1.28 22.09 -14.98
N LEU A 161 1.08 21.45 -13.83
CA LEU A 161 0.62 20.07 -13.73
C LEU A 161 -0.76 19.99 -13.08
N VAL A 162 -1.44 18.89 -13.36
CA VAL A 162 -2.73 18.54 -12.78
C VAL A 162 -2.65 17.14 -12.19
N LEU A 163 -2.79 17.03 -10.87
CA LEU A 163 -2.95 15.74 -10.19
C LEU A 163 -4.44 15.37 -10.17
N HIS A 164 -4.81 14.34 -10.91
CA HIS A 164 -6.13 13.73 -10.79
C HIS A 164 -6.11 12.65 -9.70
N SER A 165 -7.05 12.77 -8.76
CA SER A 165 -7.24 11.85 -7.64
C SER A 165 -8.70 11.45 -7.53
N LYS A 166 -8.95 10.27 -6.97
CA LYS A 166 -10.28 9.89 -6.48
C LYS A 166 -10.27 9.91 -4.97
N TRP A 167 -11.41 10.20 -4.37
CA TRP A 167 -11.59 10.17 -2.93
C TRP A 167 -12.99 9.69 -2.59
N GLY A 168 -13.20 9.43 -1.31
CA GLY A 168 -14.48 9.05 -0.75
C GLY A 168 -14.33 8.51 0.65
N PHE A 169 -15.37 7.87 1.13
CA PHE A 169 -15.46 7.43 2.51
C PHE A 169 -16.34 6.18 2.63
N ASP A 170 -16.10 5.44 3.70
CA ASP A 170 -16.77 4.17 3.97
C ASP A 170 -16.92 3.96 5.48
N GLY A 171 -18.00 3.28 5.86
CA GLY A 171 -18.30 2.88 7.22
C GLY A 171 -18.08 1.39 7.46
N ALA A 172 -17.28 1.05 8.47
CA ALA A 172 -17.06 -0.31 8.91
C ALA A 172 -17.52 -0.50 10.36
N SER A 173 -18.45 -1.43 10.59
CA SER A 173 -18.90 -1.82 11.92
C SER A 173 -18.13 -3.03 12.46
N SER A 174 -18.50 -3.49 13.66
CA SER A 174 -17.93 -4.67 14.33
C SER A 174 -16.44 -4.56 14.67
N GLN A 175 -16.00 -3.34 14.97
CA GLN A 175 -14.66 -3.08 15.48
C GLN A 175 -14.53 -3.55 16.94
N SER A 176 -13.33 -3.97 17.32
CA SER A 176 -13.04 -4.33 18.71
C SER A 176 -13.15 -3.12 19.61
N ILE A 177 -13.95 -3.24 20.67
CA ILE A 177 -14.14 -2.17 21.67
C ILE A 177 -13.03 -2.30 22.71
N TYR A 178 -12.26 -1.24 22.86
CA TYR A 178 -11.25 -1.12 23.91
C TYR A 178 -11.80 -0.36 25.11
N HIS A 179 -11.20 -0.55 26.28
CA HIS A 179 -11.49 0.22 27.49
C HIS A 179 -10.93 1.66 27.41
N GLN A 180 -11.24 2.38 26.33
CA GLN A 180 -10.79 3.76 26.14
C GLN A 180 -11.70 4.74 26.88
N THR A 181 -11.12 5.86 27.31
CA THR A 181 -11.88 6.98 27.88
C THR A 181 -12.71 7.64 26.77
N THR A 182 -14.01 7.77 26.97
CA THR A 182 -14.88 8.59 26.11
C THR A 182 -15.29 9.85 26.84
N THR A 183 -15.50 10.93 26.09
CA THR A 183 -16.05 12.19 26.63
C THR A 183 -17.57 12.11 26.84
N THR A 184 -18.25 11.17 26.19
CA THR A 184 -19.71 10.96 26.28
C THR A 184 -20.06 9.48 26.39
N SER A 185 -21.14 9.17 27.11
CA SER A 185 -21.62 7.80 27.37
C SER A 185 -22.36 7.13 26.21
N GLU A 186 -22.69 7.87 25.14
CA GLU A 186 -23.49 7.39 23.99
C GLU A 186 -22.67 7.19 22.71
N GLN A 187 -21.35 7.31 22.79
CA GLN A 187 -20.50 7.29 21.59
C GLN A 187 -20.28 5.87 21.06
N ASP A 188 -20.58 5.63 19.79
CA ASP A 188 -20.33 4.32 19.17
C ASP A 188 -18.84 4.11 18.88
N LEU A 189 -18.22 3.22 19.64
CA LEU A 189 -16.83 2.79 19.46
C LEU A 189 -16.67 1.52 18.63
N SER A 190 -17.79 0.87 18.29
CA SER A 190 -17.83 -0.38 17.53
C SER A 190 -17.85 -0.17 16.01
N SER A 191 -17.98 1.08 15.57
CA SER A 191 -17.96 1.45 14.16
C SER A 191 -16.92 2.52 13.90
N VAL A 192 -16.26 2.42 12.75
CA VAL A 192 -15.31 3.41 12.26
C VAL A 192 -15.83 3.92 10.93
N PHE A 193 -15.78 5.23 10.77
CA PHE A 193 -16.08 5.90 9.52
C PHE A 193 -14.82 6.62 9.04
N MET A 194 -14.38 6.35 7.81
CA MET A 194 -13.08 6.76 7.29
C MET A 194 -13.21 7.44 5.94
N ALA A 195 -12.54 8.59 5.78
CA ALA A 195 -12.34 9.23 4.48
C ALA A 195 -10.91 9.01 3.98
N SER A 196 -10.76 8.77 2.68
CA SER A 196 -9.47 8.50 2.05
C SER A 196 -9.39 9.05 0.62
N LEU A 197 -8.15 9.24 0.15
CA LEU A 197 -7.82 9.73 -1.19
C LEU A 197 -6.80 8.82 -1.86
N VAL A 198 -6.90 8.68 -3.18
CA VAL A 198 -5.96 7.94 -4.02
C VAL A 198 -5.53 8.81 -5.20
N PRO A 199 -4.23 9.12 -5.36
CA PRO A 199 -3.72 9.75 -6.58
C PRO A 199 -3.80 8.74 -7.74
N LEU A 200 -4.30 9.20 -8.90
CA LEU A 200 -4.52 8.36 -10.09
C LEU A 200 -3.52 8.66 -11.20
N LYS A 201 -3.39 9.93 -11.57
CA LYS A 201 -2.49 10.37 -12.64
C LYS A 201 -2.05 11.82 -12.43
N LEU A 202 -0.80 12.10 -12.76
CA LEU A 202 -0.25 13.44 -12.88
C LEU A 202 -0.07 13.73 -14.37
N VAL A 203 -0.65 14.82 -14.84
CA VAL A 203 -0.58 15.23 -16.24
C VAL A 203 -0.07 16.65 -16.35
N THR A 204 0.61 16.96 -17.46
CA THR A 204 0.86 18.35 -17.85
C THR A 204 -0.44 19.04 -18.23
N PHE A 205 -0.44 20.37 -18.26
CA PHE A 205 -1.59 21.13 -18.74
C PHE A 205 -1.97 20.78 -20.20
N SER A 206 -1.00 20.36 -21.02
CA SER A 206 -1.23 19.86 -22.39
C SER A 206 -1.95 18.51 -22.46
N GLY A 207 -2.07 17.79 -21.34
CA GLY A 207 -2.69 16.47 -21.24
C GLY A 207 -1.72 15.29 -21.30
N SER A 208 -0.42 15.54 -21.49
CA SER A 208 0.61 14.49 -21.47
C SER A 208 0.76 13.89 -20.07
N ILE A 209 0.80 12.56 -19.97
CA ILE A 209 0.91 11.84 -18.70
C ILE A 209 2.36 11.84 -18.22
N VAL A 210 2.58 12.39 -17.03
CA VAL A 210 3.88 12.42 -16.34
C VAL A 210 4.01 11.22 -15.41
N TRP A 211 2.92 10.90 -14.71
CA TRP A 211 2.86 9.74 -13.82
C TRP A 211 1.47 9.12 -13.84
N GLN A 212 1.41 7.80 -13.72
CA GLN A 212 0.17 7.05 -13.62
C GLN A 212 0.29 5.96 -12.56
N ASN A 213 -0.73 5.86 -11.73
CA ASN A 213 -0.87 4.77 -10.76
C ASN A 213 -1.13 3.45 -11.51
N ASP A 214 -0.21 2.50 -11.40
CA ASP A 214 -0.32 1.17 -12.01
C ASP A 214 -1.35 0.29 -11.30
N ARG A 215 -1.67 0.59 -10.03
CA ARG A 215 -2.58 -0.18 -9.18
C ARG A 215 -3.56 0.76 -8.46
N PRO A 216 -4.48 1.41 -9.20
CA PRO A 216 -5.40 2.42 -8.64
C PRO A 216 -6.41 1.87 -7.63
N SER A 217 -6.53 0.55 -7.50
CA SER A 217 -7.38 -0.14 -6.51
C SER A 217 -6.57 -0.77 -5.36
N SER A 218 -5.25 -0.58 -5.32
CA SER A 218 -4.41 -1.07 -4.24
C SER A 218 -4.57 -0.22 -2.97
N THR A 219 -4.62 -0.88 -1.82
CA THR A 219 -4.62 -0.22 -0.50
C THR A 219 -3.33 0.54 -0.24
N THR A 220 -2.22 0.19 -0.89
CA THR A 220 -0.91 0.84 -0.70
C THR A 220 -0.87 2.29 -1.15
N CYS A 221 -1.78 2.69 -2.05
CA CYS A 221 -1.90 4.07 -2.54
C CYS A 221 -3.06 4.84 -1.90
N CYS A 222 -3.81 4.19 -1.00
CA CYS A 222 -4.92 4.79 -0.30
C CYS A 222 -4.40 5.62 0.88
N ARG A 223 -4.57 6.94 0.80
CA ARG A 223 -4.08 7.92 1.77
C ARG A 223 -5.24 8.30 2.69
N PRO A 224 -5.16 8.04 4.01
CA PRO A 224 -6.22 8.42 4.93
C PRO A 224 -6.28 9.95 5.07
N ILE A 225 -7.49 10.49 5.00
CA ILE A 225 -7.79 11.91 5.28
C ILE A 225 -8.23 12.04 6.74
N SER A 226 -9.20 11.22 7.13
CA SER A 226 -9.74 11.19 8.48
C SER A 226 -10.26 9.80 8.83
N PHE A 227 -10.37 9.54 10.13
CA PHE A 227 -11.24 8.49 10.64
C PHE A 227 -11.89 8.96 11.95
N THR A 228 -13.09 8.47 12.21
CA THR A 228 -13.87 8.79 13.41
C THR A 228 -14.61 7.54 13.89
N PHE A 229 -14.70 7.34 15.20
CA PHE A 229 -15.52 6.29 15.79
C PHE A 229 -17.00 6.72 15.78
N MET A 230 -17.74 6.23 14.79
CA MET A 230 -19.14 6.54 14.54
C MET A 230 -19.75 5.57 13.53
N LYS A 231 -21.08 5.41 13.58
CA LYS A 231 -21.82 4.68 12.55
C LYS A 231 -21.96 5.49 11.27
N GLU A 232 -22.01 4.79 10.15
CA GLU A 232 -22.49 5.39 8.90
C GLU A 232 -24.00 5.64 8.98
N THR A 233 -24.36 6.91 9.13
CA THR A 233 -25.74 7.40 9.12
C THR A 233 -25.88 8.51 8.08
N GLU A 234 -27.11 8.82 7.65
CA GLU A 234 -27.36 9.92 6.71
C GLU A 234 -26.80 11.25 7.20
N ALA A 235 -26.98 11.58 8.48
CA ALA A 235 -26.46 12.82 9.06
C ALA A 235 -24.93 12.87 9.00
N ASN A 236 -24.28 11.74 9.26
CA ASN A 236 -22.83 11.62 9.24
C ASN A 236 -22.26 11.70 7.82
N VAL A 237 -22.90 11.05 6.84
CA VAL A 237 -22.53 11.16 5.42
C VAL A 237 -22.65 12.61 4.93
N LYS A 238 -23.73 13.30 5.29
CA LYS A 238 -23.93 14.71 4.92
C LYS A 238 -22.93 15.66 5.58
N ALA A 239 -22.49 15.36 6.81
CA ALA A 239 -21.47 16.15 7.48
C ALA A 239 -20.13 16.16 6.71
N GLU A 240 -19.84 15.10 5.96
CA GLU A 240 -18.62 14.97 5.16
C GLU A 240 -18.66 15.75 3.84
N GLU A 241 -19.80 16.36 3.48
CA GLU A 241 -19.86 17.34 2.40
C GLU A 241 -18.94 18.54 2.68
N ILE A 242 -18.52 18.76 3.94
CA ILE A 242 -17.48 19.73 4.29
C ILE A 242 -16.19 19.51 3.50
N PHE A 243 -15.86 18.25 3.16
CA PHE A 243 -14.71 17.94 2.33
C PHE A 243 -14.90 18.44 0.89
N GLU A 244 -16.11 18.46 0.32
CA GLU A 244 -16.32 19.07 -1.00
C GLU A 244 -15.97 20.57 -0.97
N THR A 245 -16.29 21.27 0.11
CA THR A 245 -15.94 22.68 0.31
C THR A 245 -14.43 22.86 0.48
N GLU A 246 -13.79 22.11 1.38
CA GLU A 246 -12.33 22.14 1.58
C GLU A 246 -11.58 21.82 0.27
N ILE A 247 -12.10 20.88 -0.51
CA ILE A 247 -11.55 20.55 -1.81
C ILE A 247 -11.76 21.72 -2.76
N ARG A 248 -12.95 22.30 -2.88
CA ARG A 248 -13.21 23.43 -3.80
C ARG A 248 -12.31 24.64 -3.52
N GLU A 249 -12.02 24.93 -2.26
CA GLU A 249 -11.22 26.07 -1.80
C GLU A 249 -9.71 25.76 -1.74
N ARG A 250 -9.27 24.60 -2.22
CA ARG A 250 -7.86 24.19 -2.23
C ARG A 250 -6.99 25.11 -3.08
N ASN A 251 -5.74 25.25 -2.67
CA ASN A 251 -4.70 25.94 -3.42
C ASN A 251 -3.89 24.94 -4.26
N PRO A 252 -3.31 25.38 -5.39
CA PRO A 252 -2.26 24.64 -6.07
C PRO A 252 -1.06 24.40 -5.13
N THR A 253 -0.38 23.26 -5.28
CA THR A 253 0.85 22.97 -4.55
C THR A 253 2.05 23.48 -5.34
N ASP A 254 2.83 24.36 -4.73
CA ASP A 254 4.14 24.77 -5.23
C ASP A 254 5.18 23.68 -4.94
N CYS A 255 5.90 23.27 -5.99
CA CYS A 255 6.96 22.25 -5.96
C CYS A 255 8.28 22.80 -6.53
N GLY A 256 8.47 24.12 -6.51
CA GLY A 256 9.67 24.78 -7.05
C GLY A 256 9.53 25.03 -8.54
N ASP A 257 10.04 24.12 -9.37
CA ASP A 257 10.01 24.28 -10.83
C ASP A 257 8.61 24.03 -11.42
N ALA A 258 7.73 23.35 -10.70
CA ALA A 258 6.37 23.05 -11.15
C ALA A 258 5.31 23.49 -10.14
N THR A 259 4.15 23.92 -10.65
CA THR A 259 2.94 24.16 -9.86
C THR A 259 1.91 23.08 -10.17
N VAL A 260 1.38 22.43 -9.14
CA VAL A 260 0.42 21.33 -9.30
C VAL A 260 -0.95 21.73 -8.81
N THR A 261 -1.89 21.81 -9.73
CA THR A 261 -3.32 21.89 -9.41
C THR A 261 -3.85 20.48 -9.12
N HIS A 262 -4.86 20.37 -8.29
CA HIS A 262 -5.44 19.07 -7.91
C HIS A 262 -6.83 18.95 -8.52
N ASN A 263 -7.26 17.77 -8.95
CA ASN A 263 -8.62 17.48 -9.40
C ASN A 263 -9.11 16.21 -8.70
N LEU A 264 -10.12 16.34 -7.83
CA LEU A 264 -10.58 15.26 -6.95
C LEU A 264 -12.00 14.85 -7.33
N TRP A 265 -12.21 13.54 -7.51
CA TRP A 265 -13.50 12.95 -7.86
C TRP A 265 -14.03 12.10 -6.71
N LEU A 266 -15.26 12.37 -6.25
CA LEU A 266 -15.93 11.63 -5.19
C LEU A 266 -16.49 10.30 -5.74
N THR A 267 -15.61 9.38 -6.11
CA THR A 267 -16.01 8.11 -6.77
C THR A 267 -15.69 6.88 -5.93
N MET A 268 -15.10 7.05 -4.73
CA MET A 268 -14.85 5.97 -3.79
C MET A 268 -15.97 5.91 -2.75
N ILE A 269 -17.20 5.78 -3.24
CA ILE A 269 -18.40 5.63 -2.40
C ILE A 269 -19.22 4.42 -2.89
N ASP A 270 -20.01 3.84 -1.99
CA ASP A 270 -20.94 2.78 -2.32
C ASP A 270 -22.28 3.34 -2.83
N GLY A 271 -23.16 2.44 -3.26
CA GLY A 271 -24.49 2.83 -3.74
C GLY A 271 -25.40 3.40 -2.64
N LYS A 272 -25.18 3.04 -1.37
CA LYS A 272 -25.99 3.49 -0.24
C LYS A 272 -25.67 4.95 0.09
N VAL A 273 -24.39 5.27 0.22
CA VAL A 273 -23.87 6.63 0.35
C VAL A 273 -24.30 7.47 -0.85
N HIS A 274 -24.19 6.93 -2.06
CA HIS A 274 -24.62 7.64 -3.26
C HIS A 274 -26.13 7.96 -3.25
N SER A 275 -26.97 7.03 -2.77
CA SER A 275 -28.42 7.28 -2.62
C SER A 275 -28.70 8.40 -1.62
N ILE A 276 -27.96 8.42 -0.49
CA ILE A 276 -28.05 9.48 0.52
C ILE A 276 -27.69 10.85 -0.07
N ILE A 277 -26.55 10.95 -0.76
CA ILE A 277 -26.07 12.20 -1.36
C ILE A 277 -27.03 12.68 -2.46
N SER A 278 -27.58 11.74 -3.25
CA SER A 278 -28.47 12.08 -4.36
C SER A 278 -29.95 12.23 -3.97
N GLY A 279 -30.28 12.09 -2.68
CA GLY A 279 -31.62 12.27 -2.13
C GLY A 279 -32.64 11.22 -2.60
N THR A 280 -32.19 10.00 -2.87
CA THR A 280 -32.99 8.89 -3.40
C THR A 280 -33.05 7.71 -2.44
N SER A 281 -33.99 6.79 -2.70
CA SER A 281 -34.00 5.51 -2.02
C SER A 281 -33.06 4.52 -2.72
N ALA A 282 -32.47 3.60 -1.96
CA ALA A 282 -31.51 2.62 -2.46
C ALA A 282 -32.04 1.66 -3.56
N ALA A 283 -33.35 1.63 -3.78
CA ALA A 283 -33.98 0.80 -4.82
C ALA A 283 -34.33 1.58 -6.10
N VAL A 284 -34.19 2.91 -6.08
CA VAL A 284 -34.48 3.79 -7.23
C VAL A 284 -33.17 4.13 -7.93
N CYS A 285 -33.17 4.19 -9.25
CA CYS A 285 -31.98 4.59 -9.98
C CYS A 285 -31.63 6.06 -9.71
N ASP A 286 -30.40 6.34 -9.28
CA ASP A 286 -30.00 7.72 -8.95
C ASP A 286 -29.85 8.63 -10.17
N LEU A 287 -29.67 8.05 -11.36
CA LEU A 287 -29.48 8.76 -12.63
C LEU A 287 -30.82 9.17 -13.25
N CYS A 288 -31.70 8.22 -13.54
CA CYS A 288 -32.97 8.46 -14.23
C CYS A 288 -34.19 8.50 -13.29
N LYS A 289 -33.99 8.26 -11.99
CA LYS A 289 -35.05 8.20 -10.96
C LYS A 289 -36.15 7.17 -11.23
N ALA A 290 -35.88 6.19 -12.10
CA ALA A 290 -36.79 5.08 -12.39
C ALA A 290 -36.90 4.14 -11.18
N ARG A 291 -38.12 3.73 -10.87
CA ARG A 291 -38.44 2.72 -9.86
C ARG A 291 -38.22 1.31 -10.42
N PRO A 292 -38.06 0.27 -9.56
CA PRO A 292 -37.94 -1.11 -10.03
C PRO A 292 -39.10 -1.56 -10.94
N SER A 293 -40.32 -1.05 -10.72
CA SER A 293 -41.49 -1.33 -11.55
C SER A 293 -41.43 -0.73 -12.95
N GLU A 294 -40.64 0.33 -13.15
CA GLU A 294 -40.50 1.06 -14.43
C GLU A 294 -39.25 0.60 -15.20
N MET A 295 -38.27 0.04 -14.50
CA MET A 295 -36.91 -0.22 -15.04
C MET A 295 -36.87 -1.21 -16.21
N ASN A 296 -37.90 -2.05 -16.38
CA ASN A 296 -38.03 -2.98 -17.50
C ASN A 296 -38.68 -2.36 -18.75
N ASN A 297 -39.18 -1.11 -18.68
CA ASN A 297 -39.71 -0.38 -19.83
C ASN A 297 -38.65 0.59 -20.38
N LEU A 298 -37.92 0.15 -21.40
CA LEU A 298 -36.80 0.92 -21.98
C LEU A 298 -37.22 2.28 -22.55
N GLU A 299 -38.42 2.37 -23.14
CA GLU A 299 -38.92 3.63 -23.71
C GLU A 299 -39.26 4.64 -22.61
N GLU A 300 -39.94 4.20 -21.55
CA GLU A 300 -40.23 5.05 -20.39
C GLU A 300 -38.97 5.51 -19.68
N VAL A 301 -37.99 4.62 -19.50
CA VAL A 301 -36.70 4.97 -18.87
C VAL A 301 -35.93 5.96 -19.72
N ARG A 302 -35.92 5.78 -21.06
CA ARG A 302 -35.23 6.68 -21.99
C ARG A 302 -35.87 8.06 -22.06
N ALA A 303 -37.18 8.16 -21.84
CA ALA A 303 -37.90 9.42 -21.80
C ALA A 303 -37.72 10.20 -20.48
N LYS A 304 -37.24 9.56 -19.40
CA LYS A 304 -37.03 10.23 -18.10
C LYS A 304 -35.85 11.21 -18.16
N PRO A 305 -35.95 12.37 -17.49
CA PRO A 305 -34.84 13.29 -17.38
C PRO A 305 -33.70 12.64 -16.57
N VAL A 306 -32.47 12.86 -17.01
CA VAL A 306 -31.28 12.35 -16.33
C VAL A 306 -30.74 13.43 -15.40
N ASN A 307 -30.50 13.07 -14.14
CA ASN A 307 -29.75 13.91 -13.23
C ASN A 307 -28.26 13.82 -13.58
N THR A 308 -27.71 14.85 -14.21
CA THR A 308 -26.30 14.91 -14.60
C THR A 308 -25.39 15.29 -13.42
N ASP A 309 -25.93 15.87 -12.35
CA ASP A 309 -25.13 16.31 -11.20
C ASP A 309 -24.48 15.14 -10.46
N VAL A 310 -25.06 13.94 -10.57
CA VAL A 310 -24.52 12.72 -9.97
C VAL A 310 -23.41 12.06 -10.80
N TYR A 311 -23.15 12.53 -12.03
CA TYR A 311 -22.08 11.95 -12.86
C TYR A 311 -20.70 12.08 -12.21
N LYS A 312 -20.50 13.11 -11.37
CA LYS A 312 -19.26 13.32 -10.61
C LYS A 312 -18.94 12.18 -9.63
N HIS A 313 -19.94 11.35 -9.28
CA HIS A 313 -19.79 10.22 -8.36
C HIS A 313 -19.39 8.91 -9.06
N GLY A 314 -19.44 8.86 -10.39
CA GLY A 314 -19.05 7.69 -11.16
C GLY A 314 -19.92 6.45 -10.90
N PHE A 315 -19.37 5.28 -11.21
CA PHE A 315 -20.04 3.99 -11.10
C PHE A 315 -19.28 3.06 -10.15
N SER A 316 -19.96 2.56 -9.12
CA SER A 316 -19.38 1.66 -8.11
C SER A 316 -19.27 0.23 -8.66
N SER A 317 -18.17 -0.07 -9.35
CA SER A 317 -17.95 -1.37 -9.99
C SER A 317 -17.97 -2.54 -9.00
N LEU A 318 -17.44 -2.35 -7.78
CA LEU A 318 -17.46 -3.37 -6.72
C LEU A 318 -18.89 -3.79 -6.37
N HIS A 319 -19.77 -2.82 -6.13
CA HIS A 319 -21.16 -3.08 -5.77
C HIS A 319 -21.98 -3.60 -6.96
N ALA A 320 -21.64 -3.20 -8.19
CA ALA A 320 -22.28 -3.75 -9.37
C ALA A 320 -22.10 -5.27 -9.46
N TRP A 321 -20.90 -5.79 -9.20
CA TRP A 321 -20.65 -7.23 -9.18
C TRP A 321 -21.39 -7.95 -8.05
N SER A 322 -21.31 -7.44 -6.81
CA SER A 322 -21.97 -8.10 -5.67
C SER A 322 -23.49 -8.09 -5.79
N ARG A 323 -24.09 -6.97 -6.21
CA ARG A 323 -25.53 -6.85 -6.45
C ARG A 323 -26.01 -7.68 -7.62
N SER A 324 -25.20 -7.83 -8.67
CA SER A 324 -25.53 -8.73 -9.79
C SER A 324 -25.59 -10.18 -9.33
N MET A 325 -24.62 -10.62 -8.52
CA MET A 325 -24.63 -11.97 -7.95
C MET A 325 -25.84 -12.19 -7.03
N GLU A 326 -26.13 -11.25 -6.13
CA GLU A 326 -27.33 -11.29 -5.27
C GLU A 326 -28.62 -11.38 -6.09
N CYS A 327 -28.73 -10.59 -7.17
CA CYS A 327 -29.86 -10.62 -8.09
C CYS A 327 -30.03 -12.00 -8.75
N LEU A 328 -28.93 -12.58 -9.26
CA LEU A 328 -28.95 -13.92 -9.87
C LEU A 328 -29.34 -15.00 -8.87
N LEU A 329 -28.86 -14.92 -7.63
CA LEU A 329 -29.28 -15.83 -6.56
C LEU A 329 -30.77 -15.68 -6.27
N HIS A 330 -31.29 -14.46 -6.15
CA HIS A 330 -32.72 -14.23 -5.97
C HIS A 330 -33.55 -14.76 -7.14
N ILE A 331 -33.09 -14.62 -8.38
CA ILE A 331 -33.74 -15.23 -9.55
C ILE A 331 -33.76 -16.75 -9.39
N SER A 332 -32.63 -17.37 -9.01
CA SER A 332 -32.52 -18.81 -8.86
C SER A 332 -33.48 -19.38 -7.80
N TYR A 333 -33.60 -18.71 -6.66
CA TYR A 333 -34.51 -19.12 -5.57
C TYR A 333 -35.99 -18.91 -5.92
N ARG A 334 -36.26 -18.04 -6.91
CA ARG A 334 -37.62 -17.67 -7.31
C ARG A 334 -37.99 -18.24 -8.68
N MET A 335 -37.25 -19.22 -9.20
CA MET A 335 -37.56 -19.85 -10.49
C MET A 335 -38.93 -20.53 -10.49
N ASP A 336 -39.39 -21.04 -9.34
CA ASP A 336 -40.69 -21.69 -9.20
C ASP A 336 -41.83 -20.67 -9.18
N THR A 337 -41.68 -19.58 -8.43
CA THR A 337 -42.72 -18.55 -8.26
C THR A 337 -42.72 -17.50 -9.36
N LYS A 338 -41.58 -17.30 -10.03
CA LYS A 338 -41.34 -16.32 -11.12
C LYS A 338 -41.80 -14.91 -10.77
N SER A 339 -41.74 -14.55 -9.49
CA SER A 339 -42.21 -13.27 -8.98
C SER A 339 -41.04 -12.48 -8.38
N TRP A 340 -41.08 -11.16 -8.53
CA TRP A 340 -40.07 -10.28 -7.94
C TRP A 340 -40.17 -10.23 -6.41
N GLN A 341 -41.38 -10.31 -5.84
CA GLN A 341 -41.60 -10.31 -4.39
C GLN A 341 -42.13 -11.67 -3.91
N ALA A 342 -41.45 -12.27 -2.93
CA ALA A 342 -41.93 -13.46 -2.22
C ALA A 342 -42.95 -13.05 -1.14
N LYS A 343 -44.12 -12.57 -1.56
CA LYS A 343 -45.22 -12.17 -0.67
C LYS A 343 -46.23 -13.31 -0.56
N GLY A 344 -46.05 -14.19 0.42
CA GLY A 344 -46.97 -15.29 0.72
C GLY A 344 -46.30 -16.39 1.56
N ASP A 345 -47.05 -17.11 2.38
CA ASP A 345 -46.50 -18.13 3.28
C ASP A 345 -45.88 -19.32 2.53
N GLU A 346 -46.39 -19.64 1.34
CA GLU A 346 -45.78 -20.67 0.47
C GLU A 346 -44.49 -20.18 -0.18
N SER A 347 -44.45 -18.91 -0.64
CA SER A 347 -43.27 -18.32 -1.25
C SER A 347 -42.12 -18.11 -0.25
N LYS A 348 -42.42 -17.97 1.05
CA LYS A 348 -41.41 -17.88 2.13
C LYS A 348 -40.78 -19.23 2.50
N LYS A 349 -41.45 -20.35 2.22
CA LYS A 349 -40.92 -21.71 2.49
C LYS A 349 -39.89 -22.16 1.45
N ILE A 350 -39.92 -21.54 0.27
CA ILE A 350 -39.06 -21.84 -0.89
C ILE A 350 -37.86 -20.86 -0.97
N SER A 351 -37.95 -19.70 -0.30
CA SER A 351 -37.00 -18.57 -0.39
C SER A 351 -35.80 -18.66 0.53
#